data_AF-A0A6N8WTU9-F1
#
_entry.id   AF-A0A6N8WTU9-F1
#
_cell.length_a   1.000
_cell.length_b   1.000
_cell.length_c   1.000
_cell.angle_alpha   90.00
_cell.angle_beta   90.00
_cell.angle_gamma   90.00
#
_symmetry.space_group_name_H-M   'P 1'
#
loop_
_entity.id
_entity.type
_entity.pdbx_description
1 polymer ?
#
loop_
_entity_poly.entity_id
_entity_poly.type
_entity_poly.pdbx_seq_one_letter_code
_entity_poly.pdbx_strand_id
1 'polypeptide(L)'
;MPLDLRPKLVAHADWSKYPKKRWCAIAVLDAAGRYRIDVPEPVGEVRTYLSRLQERAGADATVLSGFDFPIGLPACYADRVGLTEFRTALTDFGRGRWLHFYDPAP
;
A
#
# COMPACT_ATOMS: atom_id res chain seq x y z
N MET A 1 29.43 15.05 7.75
CA MET A 1 28.97 13.67 7.51
C MET A 1 27.89 13.71 6.45
N PRO A 2 27.88 12.81 5.46
CA PRO A 2 26.71 12.68 4.58
C PRO A 2 25.48 12.35 5.44
N LEU A 3 24.35 12.99 5.16
CA LEU A 3 23.08 12.60 5.76
C LEU A 3 22.77 11.18 5.31
N ASP A 4 22.54 10.28 6.27
CA ASP A 4 21.97 8.97 5.97
C ASP A 4 20.48 9.18 5.67
N LEU A 5 20.15 9.16 4.37
CA LEU A 5 18.79 9.37 3.87
C LEU A 5 17.93 8.10 3.98
N ARG A 6 18.47 7.00 4.49
CA ARG A 6 17.74 5.74 4.59
C ARG A 6 16.67 5.85 5.69
N PRO A 7 15.45 5.34 5.45
CA PRO A 7 14.40 5.35 6.45
C PRO A 7 14.81 4.51 7.66
N LYS A 8 14.54 5.01 8.87
CA LYS A 8 14.81 4.28 10.11
C LYS A 8 13.95 3.03 10.22
N LEU A 9 12.74 3.08 9.66
CA LEU A 9 11.79 1.99 9.64
C LEU A 9 11.19 1.83 8.24
N VAL A 10 11.15 0.59 7.76
CA VAL A 10 10.43 0.20 6.55
C VAL A 10 9.29 -0.73 6.97
N ALA A 11 8.07 -0.41 6.58
CA ALA A 11 6.90 -1.25 6.79
C ALA A 11 6.31 -1.64 5.43
N HIS A 12 5.88 -2.90 5.30
CA HIS A 12 5.07 -3.32 4.17
C HIS A 12 3.84 -4.05 4.68
N ALA A 13 2.66 -3.53 4.36
CA ALA A 13 1.39 -4.10 4.79
C ALA A 13 0.70 -4.84 3.63
N ASP A 14 0.48 -6.15 3.82
CA ASP A 14 -0.47 -6.93 3.03
C ASP A 14 -1.88 -6.54 3.47
N TRP A 15 -2.62 -5.86 2.58
CA TRP A 15 -3.85 -5.19 2.95
C TRP A 15 -5.08 -5.93 2.44
N SER A 16 -5.74 -6.65 3.34
CA SER A 16 -7.05 -7.24 3.04
C SER A 16 -8.21 -6.26 3.27
N LYS A 17 -9.32 -6.47 2.55
CA LYS A 17 -10.61 -5.87 2.91
C LYS A 17 -11.07 -6.26 4.31
N TYR A 18 -10.70 -7.45 4.79
CA TYR A 18 -11.03 -7.94 6.13
C TYR A 18 -9.97 -7.49 7.15
N PRO A 19 -10.33 -6.75 8.22
CA PRO A 19 -9.35 -6.22 9.18
C PRO A 19 -8.41 -7.27 9.79
N LYS A 20 -8.92 -8.47 10.10
CA LYS A 20 -8.13 -9.58 10.67
C LYS A 20 -7.10 -10.20 9.72
N LYS A 21 -7.17 -9.85 8.43
CA LYS A 21 -6.25 -10.31 7.39
C LYS A 21 -5.31 -9.20 6.92
N ARG A 22 -5.20 -8.09 7.65
CA ARG A 22 -4.21 -7.04 7.39
C ARG A 22 -2.98 -7.29 8.25
N TRP A 23 -1.87 -7.59 7.61
CA TRP A 23 -0.61 -7.93 8.27
C TRP A 23 0.49 -7.04 7.75
N CYS A 24 1.50 -6.75 8.57
CA CYS A 24 2.66 -6.01 8.15
C CYS A 24 3.96 -6.72 8.53
N ALA A 25 4.94 -6.62 7.64
CA ALA A 25 6.34 -6.89 7.93
C ALA A 25 7.04 -5.55 8.20
N ILE A 26 7.92 -5.52 9.20
CA ILE A 26 8.63 -4.32 9.62
C ILE A 26 10.14 -4.61 9.65
N ALA A 27 10.93 -3.69 9.11
CA ALA A 27 12.37 -3.70 9.20
C ALA A 27 12.89 -2.41 9.82
N VAL A 28 13.82 -2.52 10.78
CA VAL A 28 14.40 -1.36 11.49
C VAL A 28 15.90 -1.27 11.18
N LEU A 29 16.38 -0.07 10.83
CA LEU A 29 17.79 0.21 10.58
C LEU A 29 18.56 0.23 11.90
N ASP A 30 19.54 -0.65 12.06
CA ASP A 30 20.41 -0.72 13.25
C ASP A 30 21.55 0.33 13.19
N ALA A 31 22.30 0.47 14.29
CA ALA A 31 23.43 1.39 14.38
C ALA A 31 24.62 1.01 13.47
N ALA A 32 24.66 -0.24 12.98
CA ALA A 32 25.64 -0.72 12.02
C ALA A 32 25.18 -0.50 10.56
N GLY A 33 24.04 0.15 10.35
CA GLY A 33 23.51 0.47 9.03
C GLY A 33 22.85 -0.71 8.30
N ARG A 34 22.37 -1.73 9.02
CA ARG A 34 21.66 -2.90 8.46
C ARG A 34 20.20 -2.91 8.89
N TYR A 35 19.32 -3.39 8.01
CA TYR A 35 17.92 -3.62 8.37
C TYR A 35 17.75 -4.97 9.07
N ARG A 36 17.11 -4.96 10.24
CA ARG A 36 16.65 -6.16 10.93
C ARG A 36 15.14 -6.28 10.76
N ILE A 37 14.69 -7.41 10.23
CA ILE A 37 13.27 -7.72 10.04
C ILE A 37 12.71 -8.33 11.33
N ASP A 38 11.54 -7.85 11.74
CA ASP A 38 10.76 -8.41 12.86
C ASP A 38 9.75 -9.46 12.37
N VAL A 39 9.22 -10.26 13.30
CA VAL A 39 8.13 -11.20 13.00
C VAL A 39 6.92 -10.40 12.46
N PRO A 40 6.26 -10.85 11.38
CA PRO A 40 5.07 -10.18 10.88
C PRO A 40 4.00 -10.03 11.96
N GLU A 41 3.35 -8.88 12.00
CA GLU A 41 2.34 -8.54 13.00
C GLU A 41 1.05 -8.04 12.35
N PRO A 42 -0.12 -8.18 13.01
CA PRO A 42 -1.35 -7.57 12.51
C PRO A 42 -1.23 -6.04 12.46
N VAL A 43 -1.80 -5.42 11.42
CA VAL A 43 -1.83 -3.95 11.30
C VAL A 43 -2.54 -3.29 12.49
N GLY A 44 -3.53 -3.96 13.10
CA GLY A 44 -4.28 -3.44 14.26
C GLY A 44 -5.26 -2.31 13.90
N GLU A 45 -5.47 -1.37 14.83
CA GLU A 45 -6.32 -0.20 14.60
C GLU A 45 -5.71 0.70 13.51
N VAL A 46 -6.47 0.94 12.45
CA VAL A 46 -6.01 1.65 11.25
C VAL A 46 -5.80 3.14 11.54
N ARG A 47 -6.65 3.75 12.37
CA ARG A 47 -6.56 5.19 12.69
C ARG A 47 -5.25 5.56 13.38
N THR A 48 -4.62 4.60 14.07
CA THR A 48 -3.36 4.79 14.79
C THR A 48 -2.18 4.09 14.12
N TYR A 49 -2.36 3.47 12.95
CA TYR A 49 -1.32 2.67 12.33
C TYR A 49 -0.07 3.50 12.01
N LEU A 50 -0.23 4.62 11.30
CA LEU A 50 0.89 5.48 10.91
C LEU A 50 1.59 6.12 12.12
N SER A 51 0.84 6.57 13.13
CA SER A 51 1.43 7.16 14.33
C SER A 51 2.24 6.12 15.12
N ARG A 52 1.73 4.87 15.24
CA ARG A 52 2.48 3.78 15.88
C ARG A 52 3.77 3.42 15.13
N LEU A 53 3.76 3.45 13.80
CA LEU A 53 4.99 3.26 13.01
C LEU A 53 6.01 4.38 13.27
N GLN A 54 5.55 5.63 13.33
CA GLN A 54 6.39 6.78 13.61
C GLN A 54 6.98 6.71 15.03
N GLU A 55 6.16 6.40 16.03
CA GLU A 55 6.60 6.19 17.42
C GLU A 55 7.66 5.09 17.50
N ARG A 56 7.48 3.99 16.77
CA ARG A 56 8.45 2.87 16.70
C ARG A 56 9.75 3.26 16.00
N ALA A 57 9.70 4.13 15.00
CA ALA A 57 10.90 4.63 14.32
C ALA A 57 11.70 5.62 15.19
N GLY A 58 11.01 6.37 16.05
CA GLY A 58 11.57 7.43 16.89
C GLY A 58 11.20 8.84 16.39
N ALA A 59 11.31 9.82 17.28
CA ALA A 59 11.08 11.22 16.93
C ALA A 59 12.01 11.66 15.79
N ASP A 60 11.46 12.42 14.83
CA ASP A 60 12.15 12.94 13.64
C ASP A 60 12.74 11.88 12.68
N ALA A 61 12.46 10.60 12.92
CA ALA A 61 12.92 9.51 12.05
C ALA A 61 12.01 9.35 10.83
N THR A 62 12.57 8.96 9.69
CA THR A 62 11.78 8.70 8.48
C THR A 62 11.25 7.27 8.46
N VAL A 63 9.96 7.12 8.13
CA VAL A 63 9.29 5.84 7.87
C VAL A 63 8.99 5.72 6.38
N LEU A 64 9.34 4.59 5.77
CA LEU A 64 8.84 4.18 4.46
C LEU A 64 7.75 3.12 4.64
N SER A 65 6.52 3.38 4.20
CA SER A 65 5.40 2.45 4.32
C SER A 65 4.82 2.10 2.96
N GLY A 66 4.88 0.82 2.59
CA GLY A 66 4.22 0.28 1.40
C GLY A 66 2.94 -0.46 1.77
N PHE A 67 1.95 -0.42 0.88
CA PHE A 67 0.65 -1.05 1.08
C PHE A 67 0.27 -1.86 -0.16
N ASP A 68 0.00 -3.15 0.02
CA ASP A 68 -0.58 -4.00 -1.01
C ASP A 68 -2.11 -3.98 -0.89
N PHE A 69 -2.71 -2.89 -1.38
CA PHE A 69 -4.17 -2.79 -1.42
C PHE A 69 -4.73 -3.76 -2.46
N PRO A 70 -5.84 -4.46 -2.15
CA PRO A 70 -6.39 -5.39 -3.10
C PRO A 70 -6.82 -4.61 -4.34
N ILE A 71 -6.23 -4.97 -5.48
CA ILE A 71 -6.50 -4.33 -6.76
C ILE A 71 -7.95 -4.58 -7.16
N GLY A 72 -8.77 -3.55 -7.01
CA GLY A 72 -10.18 -3.54 -7.37
C GLY A 72 -10.76 -2.16 -7.12
N LEU A 73 -11.46 -1.63 -8.11
CA LEU A 73 -12.20 -0.38 -7.92
C LEU A 73 -13.48 -0.67 -7.14
N PRO A 74 -13.93 0.22 -6.22
CA PRO A 74 -15.23 0.07 -5.59
C PRO A 74 -16.34 -0.06 -6.63
N ALA A 75 -17.38 -0.84 -6.33
CA ALA A 75 -18.50 -1.11 -7.25
C ALA A 75 -19.15 0.17 -7.81
N CYS A 76 -19.20 1.25 -7.00
CA CYS A 76 -19.74 2.53 -7.43
C CYS A 76 -19.00 3.15 -8.64
N TYR A 77 -17.72 2.81 -8.86
CA TYR A 77 -17.01 3.24 -10.08
C TYR A 77 -17.50 2.48 -11.31
N ALA A 78 -17.75 1.18 -11.16
CA ALA A 78 -18.32 0.35 -12.22
C ALA A 78 -19.75 0.81 -12.57
N ASP A 79 -20.56 1.13 -11.56
CA ASP A 79 -21.92 1.65 -11.75
C ASP A 79 -21.93 2.95 -12.59
N ARG A 80 -21.01 3.88 -12.30
CA ARG A 80 -20.90 5.16 -13.03
C ARG A 80 -20.63 5.01 -14.51
N VAL A 81 -20.09 3.88 -14.94
CA VAL A 81 -19.77 3.60 -16.35
C VAL A 81 -20.59 2.45 -16.93
N GLY A 82 -21.56 1.93 -16.17
CA GLY A 82 -22.47 0.87 -16.59
C GLY A 82 -21.81 -0.51 -16.71
N LEU A 83 -20.72 -0.76 -15.99
CA LEU A 83 -20.03 -2.04 -16.01
C LEU A 83 -20.63 -2.98 -14.96
N THR A 84 -21.26 -4.07 -15.41
CA THR A 84 -21.91 -5.05 -14.54
C THR A 84 -21.06 -6.30 -14.31
N GLU A 85 -20.29 -6.71 -15.32
CA GLU A 85 -19.36 -7.85 -15.24
C GLU A 85 -17.97 -7.47 -15.75
N PHE A 86 -16.96 -7.70 -14.91
CA PHE A 86 -15.58 -7.37 -15.23
C PHE A 86 -15.05 -8.14 -16.46
N ARG A 87 -15.42 -9.41 -16.61
CA ARG A 87 -14.97 -10.24 -17.73
C ARG A 87 -15.48 -9.72 -19.08
N THR A 88 -16.75 -9.29 -19.12
CA THR A 88 -17.33 -8.65 -20.30
C THR A 88 -16.70 -7.27 -20.53
N ALA A 89 -16.52 -6.47 -19.48
CA ALA A 89 -15.87 -5.17 -19.59
C ALA A 89 -14.45 -5.24 -20.17
N LEU A 90 -13.68 -6.28 -19.81
CA LEU A 90 -12.32 -6.51 -20.31
C LEU A 90 -12.26 -6.60 -21.84
N THR A 91 -13.30 -7.09 -22.53
CA THR A 91 -13.29 -7.19 -23.99
C THR A 91 -13.43 -5.84 -24.68
N ASP A 92 -13.96 -4.85 -23.97
CA ASP A 92 -14.23 -3.51 -24.49
C ASP A 92 -13.09 -2.53 -24.23
N PHE A 93 -12.20 -2.79 -23.26
CA PHE A 93 -11.05 -1.94 -23.00
C PHE A 93 -10.09 -1.91 -24.20
N GLY A 94 -9.62 -0.71 -24.54
CA GLY A 94 -8.89 -0.45 -25.79
C GLY A 94 -9.78 -0.33 -27.03
N ARG A 95 -11.11 -0.33 -26.88
CA ARG A 95 -12.08 -0.17 -27.97
C ARG A 95 -13.16 0.86 -27.63
N GLY A 96 -13.78 1.42 -28.66
CA GLY A 96 -14.94 2.31 -28.51
C GLY A 96 -14.71 3.44 -27.49
N ARG A 97 -15.61 3.57 -26.50
CA ARG A 97 -15.49 4.57 -25.42
C ARG A 97 -14.27 4.38 -24.51
N TRP A 98 -13.62 3.23 -24.57
CA TRP A 98 -12.44 2.85 -23.80
C TRP A 98 -11.17 2.78 -24.66
N LEU A 99 -11.17 3.42 -25.84
CA LEU A 99 -10.06 3.35 -26.80
C LEU A 99 -8.70 3.66 -26.15
N HIS A 100 -8.66 4.67 -25.29
CA HIS A 100 -7.45 5.16 -24.62
C HIS A 100 -7.27 4.60 -23.21
N PHE A 101 -7.95 3.50 -22.87
CA PHE A 101 -7.93 2.94 -21.51
C PHE A 101 -6.51 2.56 -21.04
N TYR A 102 -5.63 2.17 -21.97
CA TYR A 102 -4.26 1.77 -21.66
C TYR A 102 -3.24 2.91 -21.78
N ASP A 103 -3.69 4.11 -22.13
CA ASP A 103 -2.82 5.26 -22.23
C ASP A 103 -2.57 5.83 -20.82
N PRO A 104 -1.31 6.12 -20.45
CA PRO A 104 -1.03 6.75 -19.16
C PRO A 104 -1.66 8.14 -19.09
N ALA A 105 -2.20 8.49 -17.92
CA ALA A 105 -2.66 9.85 -17.67
C ALA A 105 -1.47 10.84 -17.78
N PRO A 106 -1.68 12.04 -18.34
CA PRO A 106 -0.63 13.05 -18.50
C PRO A 106 -0.11 13.58 -17.16
#